data_AF-A0A7S4FW94-F1
#
_entry.id   AF-A0A7S4FW94-F1
#
_cell.length_a   1.000
_cell.length_b   1.000
_cell.length_c   1.000
_cell.angle_alpha   90.00
_cell.angle_beta   90.00
_cell.angle_gamma   90.00
#
_symmetry.space_group_name_H-M   'P 1'
#
loop_
_entity.id
_entity.type
_entity.pdbx_description
1 polymer ?
#
loop_
_entity_poly.entity_id
_entity_poly.type
_entity_poly.pdbx_seq_one_letter_code
_entity_poly.pdbx_strand_id
1 'polypeptide(L)'
;MPITVERRDAKDVYNLPLFDAYIVIDVRNPEHFASGHIYTALSFTVPPATATEEEQETALVQLAMDLVDNGPEKYGTVVLYGYADGSSEAQLDWVVQRLRQLQESGGAFPRFRSNVRPTAGDLSDADWLRSALNRLCEKLHTHCTQIWLVDQGFEGFAKRFPHMIFQSDTAQVAIPPVYCCEDFLYLGSRAFKPTPAVLTAMGITHIIAADEAAFTPQSFIDAPTTTELGFCYLRCNVPDRNDTDMGACWDATTQFIQDTAQAGGRVLLQLHGRSRSASVAIAFYMDAMGLGCREATARLLQVCKKVDVEMTFQDQLRNRRRPALVM
;
A
#
# COMPACT_ATOMS: atom_id res chain seq x y z
N MET A 1 -14.06 7.97 -18.62
CA MET A 1 -13.35 9.20 -18.18
C MET A 1 -11.88 9.01 -18.50
N PRO A 2 -11.16 10.03 -18.97
CA PRO A 2 -9.73 9.88 -19.27
C PRO A 2 -8.95 9.52 -18.00
N ILE A 3 -7.98 8.61 -18.10
CA ILE A 3 -7.06 8.29 -17.01
C ILE A 3 -6.26 9.54 -16.60
N THR A 4 -6.35 9.91 -15.33
CA THR A 4 -5.44 10.90 -14.72
C THR A 4 -4.09 10.25 -14.45
N VAL A 5 -3.00 11.03 -14.55
CA VAL A 5 -1.65 10.56 -14.25
C VAL A 5 -1.09 11.48 -13.18
N GLU A 6 -0.68 10.90 -12.06
CA GLU A 6 -0.20 11.65 -10.90
C GLU A 6 1.03 10.96 -10.33
N ARG A 7 2.00 11.78 -9.90
CA ARG A 7 3.07 11.26 -9.06
C ARG A 7 2.59 11.14 -7.62
N ARG A 8 3.02 10.08 -6.94
CA ARG A 8 2.59 9.76 -5.58
C ARG A 8 3.77 9.37 -4.72
N ASP A 9 3.73 9.86 -3.48
CA ASP A 9 4.69 9.51 -2.47
C ASP A 9 4.63 8.00 -2.17
N ALA A 10 5.78 7.43 -1.77
CA ALA A 10 5.88 6.02 -1.43
C ALA A 10 4.84 5.57 -0.37
N LYS A 11 4.46 6.45 0.56
CA LYS A 11 3.45 6.15 1.59
C LYS A 11 2.05 5.97 1.00
N ASP A 12 1.70 6.73 -0.05
CA ASP A 12 0.41 6.58 -0.73
C ASP A 12 0.33 5.20 -1.39
N VAL A 13 1.42 4.80 -2.05
CA VAL A 13 1.54 3.50 -2.72
C VAL A 13 1.52 2.35 -1.71
N TYR A 14 2.24 2.46 -0.60
CA TYR A 14 2.23 1.49 0.49
C TYR A 14 0.82 1.25 1.05
N ASN A 15 0.02 2.31 1.16
CA ASN A 15 -1.33 2.25 1.71
C ASN A 15 -2.40 1.79 0.71
N LEU A 16 -2.04 1.58 -0.55
CA LEU A 16 -2.91 0.81 -1.44
C LEU A 16 -2.96 -0.64 -0.92
N PRO A 17 -4.11 -1.33 -0.98
CA PRO A 17 -4.16 -2.77 -0.77
C PRO A 17 -3.52 -3.51 -1.96
N LEU A 18 -2.19 -3.41 -2.06
CA LEU A 18 -1.36 -4.00 -3.10
C LEU A 18 -1.53 -5.52 -3.19
N PHE A 19 -1.97 -6.14 -2.10
CA PHE A 19 -2.24 -7.58 -1.96
C PHE A 19 -3.50 -8.06 -2.67
N ASP A 20 -4.47 -7.18 -2.93
CA ASP A 20 -5.82 -7.60 -3.33
C ASP A 20 -6.31 -6.97 -4.63
N ALA A 21 -5.83 -5.77 -4.98
CA ALA A 21 -6.68 -4.87 -5.77
C ALA A 21 -5.98 -3.90 -6.73
N TYR A 22 -4.64 -3.90 -6.84
CA TYR A 22 -3.97 -2.89 -7.66
C TYR A 22 -2.83 -3.49 -8.46
N ILE A 23 -2.73 -3.06 -9.71
CA ILE A 23 -1.67 -3.46 -10.62
C ILE A 23 -0.45 -2.63 -10.26
N VAL A 24 0.68 -3.30 -10.06
CA VAL A 24 1.98 -2.67 -9.86
C VAL A 24 2.89 -3.16 -10.97
N ILE A 25 3.47 -2.24 -11.74
CA ILE A 25 4.35 -2.57 -12.86
C ILE A 25 5.71 -1.93 -12.61
N ASP A 26 6.73 -2.78 -12.66
CA ASP A 26 8.13 -2.43 -12.62
C ASP A 26 8.64 -2.32 -14.06
N VAL A 27 9.07 -1.13 -14.48
CA VAL A 27 9.59 -0.92 -15.85
C VAL A 27 11.11 -1.08 -15.95
N ARG A 28 11.78 -1.42 -14.84
CA ARG A 28 13.25 -1.62 -14.83
C ARG A 28 13.61 -2.89 -15.59
N ASN A 29 14.90 -3.02 -15.92
CA ASN A 29 15.45 -4.24 -16.51
C ASN A 29 15.10 -5.47 -15.63
N PRO A 30 14.72 -6.62 -16.21
CA PRO A 30 14.51 -7.89 -15.51
C PRO A 30 15.58 -8.27 -14.47
N GLU A 31 16.86 -7.96 -14.70
CA GLU A 31 17.94 -8.23 -13.73
C GLU A 31 17.73 -7.42 -12.43
N HIS A 32 17.36 -6.15 -12.56
CA HIS A 32 17.04 -5.29 -11.43
C HIS A 32 15.77 -5.74 -10.72
N PHE A 33 14.73 -6.15 -11.46
CA PHE A 33 13.52 -6.74 -10.89
C PHE A 33 13.84 -7.99 -10.05
N ALA A 34 14.67 -8.90 -10.57
CA ALA A 34 15.06 -10.13 -9.89
C ALA A 34 15.84 -9.86 -8.60
N SER A 35 16.71 -8.84 -8.59
CA SER A 35 17.47 -8.44 -7.40
C SER A 35 16.63 -7.78 -6.29
N GLY A 36 15.44 -7.26 -6.63
CA GLY A 36 14.51 -6.70 -5.66
C GLY A 36 13.42 -5.87 -6.33
N HIS A 37 12.15 -6.12 -6.03
CA HIS A 37 11.00 -5.37 -6.57
C HIS A 37 9.96 -5.09 -5.48
N ILE A 38 9.06 -4.13 -5.69
CA ILE A 38 7.93 -3.89 -4.77
C ILE A 38 7.06 -5.14 -4.79
N TYR A 39 6.61 -5.60 -3.63
CA TYR A 39 5.74 -6.77 -3.53
C TYR A 39 4.52 -6.65 -4.46
N THR A 40 4.16 -7.77 -5.09
CA THR A 40 3.13 -7.90 -6.15
C THR A 40 3.41 -7.19 -7.48
N ALA A 41 4.57 -6.56 -7.64
CA ALA A 41 4.95 -5.95 -8.92
C ALA A 41 5.15 -7.01 -10.02
N LEU A 42 4.65 -6.68 -11.21
CA LEU A 42 4.94 -7.39 -12.45
C LEU A 42 6.11 -6.73 -13.15
N SER A 43 7.05 -7.54 -13.64
CA SER A 43 8.15 -7.07 -14.47
C SER A 43 7.65 -6.77 -15.87
N PHE A 44 7.91 -5.56 -16.38
CA PHE A 44 7.58 -5.19 -17.74
C PHE A 44 8.76 -4.55 -18.46
N THR A 45 9.34 -5.29 -19.40
CA THR A 45 10.43 -4.77 -20.23
C THR A 45 9.86 -3.85 -21.31
N VAL A 46 10.05 -2.55 -21.14
CA VAL A 46 9.67 -1.57 -22.16
C VAL A 46 10.53 -1.78 -23.42
N PRO A 47 9.93 -1.94 -24.61
CA PRO A 47 10.66 -2.03 -25.86
C PRO A 47 11.57 -0.81 -26.08
N PRO A 48 12.77 -0.97 -26.67
CA PRO A 48 13.62 0.17 -26.97
C PRO A 48 12.93 1.13 -27.95
N ALA A 49 13.29 2.42 -27.94
CA ALA A 49 12.69 3.42 -28.83
C ALA A 49 12.86 3.09 -30.34
N THR A 50 13.82 2.23 -30.68
CA THR A 50 14.07 1.72 -32.04
C THR A 50 13.25 0.49 -32.40
N ALA A 51 12.49 -0.07 -31.44
CA ALA A 51 11.65 -1.24 -31.67
C ALA A 51 10.58 -0.94 -32.71
N THR A 52 10.35 -1.91 -33.58
CA THR A 52 9.26 -1.92 -34.54
C THR A 52 7.90 -1.88 -33.84
N GLU A 53 6.87 -1.46 -34.56
CA GLU A 53 5.49 -1.47 -34.05
C GLU A 53 5.07 -2.88 -33.61
N GLU A 54 5.49 -3.92 -34.34
CA GLU A 54 5.20 -5.33 -34.03
C GLU A 54 5.87 -5.80 -32.72
N GLU A 55 7.13 -5.41 -32.47
CA GLU A 55 7.80 -5.71 -31.19
C GLU A 55 7.13 -4.97 -30.02
N GLN A 56 6.69 -3.73 -30.25
CA GLN A 56 5.96 -2.95 -29.26
C GLN A 56 4.60 -3.56 -28.91
N GLU A 57 3.85 -4.00 -29.92
CA GLU A 57 2.58 -4.72 -29.73
C GLU A 57 2.81 -6.06 -29.01
N THR A 58 3.84 -6.80 -29.38
CA THR A 58 4.17 -8.09 -28.76
C THR A 58 4.45 -7.93 -27.27
N ALA A 59 5.19 -6.89 -26.86
CA ALA A 59 5.44 -6.60 -25.45
C ALA A 59 4.13 -6.27 -24.71
N LEU A 60 3.23 -5.46 -25.30
CA LEU A 60 1.94 -5.14 -24.68
C LEU A 60 1.04 -6.37 -24.53
N VAL A 61 1.07 -7.29 -25.50
CA VAL A 61 0.33 -8.55 -25.41
C VAL A 61 0.88 -9.42 -24.30
N GLN A 62 2.20 -9.52 -24.15
CA GLN A 62 2.80 -10.27 -23.04
C GLN A 62 2.37 -9.69 -21.68
N LEU A 63 2.40 -8.36 -21.54
CA LEU A 63 1.89 -7.69 -20.34
C LEU A 63 0.40 -8.01 -20.10
N ALA A 64 -0.41 -7.99 -21.16
CA ALA A 64 -1.83 -8.31 -21.06
C ALA A 64 -2.07 -9.75 -20.62
N MET A 65 -1.26 -10.71 -21.08
CA MET A 65 -1.32 -12.10 -20.63
C MET A 65 -1.00 -12.20 -19.15
N ASP A 66 0.12 -11.60 -18.72
CA ASP A 66 0.54 -11.64 -17.32
C ASP A 66 -0.52 -11.02 -16.40
N LEU A 67 -1.18 -9.95 -16.84
CA LEU A 67 -2.27 -9.28 -16.12
C LEU A 67 -3.61 -10.04 -16.13
N VAL A 68 -3.89 -10.81 -17.18
CA VAL A 68 -5.10 -11.62 -17.26
C VAL A 68 -4.97 -12.85 -16.37
N ASP A 69 -3.81 -13.50 -16.38
CA ASP A 69 -3.58 -14.74 -15.66
C ASP A 69 -3.26 -14.49 -14.18
N ASN A 70 -2.55 -13.42 -13.86
CA ASN A 70 -2.05 -13.14 -12.52
C ASN A 70 -2.47 -11.77 -11.94
N GLY A 71 -3.18 -10.94 -12.71
CA GLY A 71 -3.55 -9.60 -12.27
C GLY A 71 -4.69 -9.58 -11.24
N PRO A 72 -4.77 -8.51 -10.43
CA PRO A 72 -5.81 -8.35 -9.42
C PRO A 72 -7.20 -8.16 -10.04
N GLU A 73 -8.28 -8.40 -9.28
CA GLU A 73 -9.64 -8.19 -9.80
C GLU A 73 -9.99 -6.71 -10.04
N LYS A 74 -9.32 -5.80 -9.32
CA LYS A 74 -9.58 -4.35 -9.40
C LYS A 74 -8.49 -3.65 -10.19
N TYR A 75 -8.90 -2.86 -11.18
CA TYR A 75 -8.02 -2.08 -12.06
C TYR A 75 -8.14 -0.58 -11.79
N GLY A 76 -8.68 -0.20 -10.62
CA GLY A 76 -9.00 1.20 -10.27
C GLY A 76 -7.82 2.15 -10.42
N THR A 77 -6.63 1.67 -10.07
CA THR A 77 -5.36 2.40 -10.17
C THR A 77 -4.28 1.46 -10.68
N VAL A 78 -3.46 1.95 -11.61
CA VAL A 78 -2.24 1.25 -12.03
C VAL A 78 -1.06 2.02 -11.44
N VAL A 79 -0.20 1.33 -10.71
CA VAL A 79 1.04 1.88 -10.15
C VAL A 79 2.19 1.51 -11.06
N LEU A 80 2.98 2.50 -11.48
CA LEU A 80 4.18 2.31 -12.30
C LEU A 80 5.39 2.86 -11.56
N TYR A 81 6.52 2.17 -11.64
CA TYR A 81 7.78 2.69 -11.14
C TYR A 81 9.00 2.19 -11.92
N GLY A 82 10.05 3.01 -11.89
CA GLY A 82 11.38 2.70 -12.41
C GLY A 82 12.45 3.24 -11.46
N TYR A 83 13.66 3.52 -11.95
CA TYR A 83 14.62 4.36 -11.21
C TYR A 83 14.27 5.85 -11.33
N ALA A 84 14.79 6.66 -10.43
CA ALA A 84 14.73 8.12 -10.54
C ALA A 84 15.80 8.64 -11.54
N ASP A 85 15.86 8.05 -12.73
CA ASP A 85 16.80 8.40 -13.79
C ASP A 85 16.09 8.71 -15.11
N GLY A 86 16.77 9.39 -16.04
CA GLY A 86 16.16 9.81 -17.30
C GLY A 86 15.73 8.66 -18.22
N SER A 87 16.34 7.47 -18.08
CA SER A 87 15.99 6.30 -18.88
C SER A 87 14.63 5.72 -18.45
N SER A 88 14.46 5.52 -17.14
CA SER A 88 13.24 5.01 -16.53
C SER A 88 12.07 5.97 -16.75
N GLU A 89 12.32 7.28 -16.74
CA GLU A 89 11.28 8.28 -17.02
C GLU A 89 10.72 8.16 -18.45
N ALA A 90 11.58 8.00 -19.46
CA ALA A 90 11.11 7.76 -20.82
C ALA A 90 10.33 6.44 -20.97
N GLN A 91 10.73 5.41 -20.22
CA GLN A 91 10.03 4.12 -20.18
C GLN A 91 8.65 4.25 -19.52
N LEU A 92 8.55 4.95 -18.39
CA LEU A 92 7.28 5.23 -17.71
C LEU A 92 6.32 6.02 -18.61
N ASP A 93 6.82 7.07 -19.28
CA ASP A 93 6.01 7.86 -20.21
C ASP A 93 5.46 7.02 -21.37
N TRP A 94 6.28 6.12 -21.92
CA TRP A 94 5.85 5.19 -22.96
C TRP A 94 4.71 4.29 -22.47
N VAL A 95 4.85 3.69 -21.29
CA VAL A 95 3.81 2.81 -20.71
C VAL A 95 2.53 3.60 -20.44
N VAL A 96 2.63 4.81 -19.88
CA VAL A 96 1.48 5.69 -19.64
C VAL A 96 0.72 5.98 -20.93
N GLN A 97 1.43 6.34 -22.00
CA GLN A 97 0.82 6.63 -23.30
C GLN A 97 0.11 5.40 -23.88
N ARG A 98 0.73 4.21 -23.79
CA ARG A 98 0.12 2.97 -24.27
C ARG A 98 -1.11 2.56 -23.47
N LEU A 99 -1.08 2.66 -22.13
CA LEU A 99 -2.25 2.36 -21.30
C LEU A 99 -3.42 3.31 -21.59
N ARG A 100 -3.15 4.60 -21.86
CA ARG A 100 -4.19 5.56 -22.30
C ARG A 100 -4.78 5.19 -23.65
N GLN A 101 -3.94 4.87 -24.64
CA GLN A 101 -4.40 4.42 -25.96
C GLN A 101 -5.27 3.15 -25.86
N LEU A 102 -4.87 2.18 -25.03
CA LEU A 102 -5.64 0.96 -24.77
C LEU A 102 -7.00 1.29 -24.12
N GLN A 103 -7.03 2.22 -23.15
CA GLN A 103 -8.27 2.67 -22.51
C GLN A 103 -9.22 3.35 -23.50
N GLU A 104 -8.71 4.25 -24.34
CA GLU A 104 -9.49 5.01 -25.34
C GLU A 104 -10.03 4.11 -26.44
N SER A 105 -9.34 3.01 -26.75
CA SER A 105 -9.77 2.05 -27.77
C SER A 105 -11.03 1.25 -27.38
N GLY A 106 -11.43 1.25 -26.10
CA GLY A 106 -12.73 0.72 -25.65
C GLY A 106 -12.99 -0.74 -26.02
N GLY A 107 -11.94 -1.57 -26.09
CA GLY A 107 -12.02 -2.98 -26.50
C GLY A 107 -11.92 -3.23 -28.02
N ALA A 108 -11.82 -2.18 -28.84
CA ALA A 108 -11.56 -2.27 -30.27
C ALA A 108 -10.11 -1.81 -30.55
N PHE A 109 -9.11 -2.55 -30.05
CA PHE A 109 -7.72 -2.21 -30.32
C PHE A 109 -7.47 -2.35 -31.84
N PRO A 110 -7.21 -1.24 -32.56
CA PRO A 110 -7.26 -1.24 -34.00
C PRO A 110 -6.00 -1.90 -34.53
N ARG A 111 -6.15 -3.15 -34.96
CA ARG A 111 -5.20 -3.90 -35.82
C ARG A 111 -3.98 -4.47 -35.09
N PHE A 112 -4.18 -5.48 -34.24
CA PHE A 112 -3.14 -6.51 -34.08
C PHE A 112 -2.91 -7.19 -35.44
N ARG A 113 -1.93 -6.68 -36.20
CA ARG A 113 -1.48 -7.23 -37.49
C ARG A 113 -0.32 -8.16 -37.22
N SER A 114 -0.52 -9.21 -36.42
CA SER A 114 0.48 -10.27 -36.41
C SER A 114 0.52 -10.87 -37.82
N ASN A 115 1.55 -10.51 -38.59
CA ASN A 115 1.93 -11.25 -39.79
C ASN A 115 2.56 -12.59 -39.43
N VAL A 116 2.70 -12.89 -38.12
CA VAL A 116 2.82 -14.24 -37.58
C VAL A 116 1.63 -15.04 -38.09
N ARG A 117 1.81 -15.70 -39.24
CA ARG A 117 0.92 -16.77 -39.68
C ARG A 117 0.98 -17.80 -38.56
N PRO A 118 -0.11 -18.06 -37.83
CA PRO A 118 -0.15 -19.25 -37.00
C PRO A 118 0.19 -20.41 -37.93
N THR A 119 1.22 -21.17 -37.57
CA THR A 119 1.42 -22.49 -38.16
C THR A 119 0.11 -23.25 -37.98
N ALA A 120 -0.28 -24.12 -38.91
CA ALA A 120 -1.66 -24.62 -39.05
C ALA A 120 -2.25 -25.38 -37.83
N GLY A 121 -1.54 -25.44 -36.69
CA GLY A 121 -2.03 -25.85 -35.37
C GLY A 121 -2.27 -24.72 -34.33
N ASP A 122 -1.86 -23.46 -34.58
CA ASP A 122 -1.77 -22.37 -33.57
C ASP A 122 -2.86 -21.28 -33.72
N LEU A 123 -3.93 -21.54 -34.46
CA LEU A 123 -5.04 -20.58 -34.61
C LEU A 123 -5.69 -20.27 -33.24
N SER A 124 -5.60 -21.17 -32.25
CA SER A 124 -6.03 -20.91 -30.87
C SER A 124 -5.25 -19.80 -30.20
N ASP A 125 -3.97 -19.65 -30.53
CA ASP A 125 -3.04 -18.81 -29.78
C ASP A 125 -3.22 -17.35 -30.20
N ALA A 126 -3.36 -17.08 -31.51
CA ALA A 126 -3.64 -15.74 -32.01
C ALA A 126 -5.00 -15.19 -31.50
N ASP A 127 -6.02 -16.04 -31.44
CA ASP A 127 -7.32 -15.67 -30.88
C ASP A 127 -7.26 -15.46 -29.36
N TRP A 128 -6.48 -16.29 -28.66
CA TRP A 128 -6.25 -16.13 -27.22
C TRP A 128 -5.48 -14.85 -26.87
N LEU A 129 -4.42 -14.52 -27.62
CA LEU A 129 -3.64 -13.29 -27.44
C LEU A 129 -4.51 -12.03 -27.64
N ARG A 130 -5.33 -12.02 -28.71
CA ARG A 130 -6.32 -10.96 -28.93
C ARG A 130 -7.32 -10.89 -27.79
N SER A 131 -7.76 -12.04 -27.30
CA SER A 131 -8.67 -12.12 -26.16
C SER A 131 -8.06 -11.52 -24.89
N ALA A 132 -6.78 -11.77 -24.61
CA ALA A 132 -6.08 -11.19 -23.46
C ALA A 132 -5.98 -9.66 -23.56
N LEU A 133 -5.57 -9.15 -24.72
CA LEU A 133 -5.48 -7.71 -24.96
C LEU A 133 -6.84 -7.02 -24.90
N ASN A 134 -7.88 -7.63 -25.47
CA ASN A 134 -9.25 -7.11 -25.39
C ASN A 134 -9.77 -7.08 -23.95
N ARG A 135 -9.51 -8.12 -23.15
CA ARG A 135 -9.82 -8.15 -21.72
C ARG A 135 -9.09 -7.04 -20.97
N LEU A 136 -7.81 -6.82 -21.25
CA LEU A 136 -7.06 -5.72 -20.65
C LEU A 136 -7.68 -4.37 -21.02
N CYS A 137 -7.97 -4.13 -22.31
CA CYS A 137 -8.61 -2.91 -22.79
C CYS A 137 -9.96 -2.68 -22.10
N GLU A 138 -10.80 -3.71 -22.02
CA GLU A 138 -12.10 -3.65 -21.36
C GLU A 138 -11.95 -3.27 -19.88
N LYS A 139 -11.04 -3.92 -19.15
CA LYS A 139 -10.80 -3.62 -17.73
C LYS A 139 -10.23 -2.22 -17.52
N LEU A 140 -9.28 -1.77 -18.36
CA LEU A 140 -8.76 -0.41 -18.30
C LEU A 140 -9.87 0.61 -18.59
N HIS A 141 -10.68 0.37 -19.62
CA HIS A 141 -11.78 1.25 -20.00
C HIS A 141 -12.85 1.39 -18.92
N THR A 142 -13.24 0.26 -18.31
CA THR A 142 -14.35 0.20 -17.34
C THR A 142 -13.92 0.58 -15.92
N HIS A 143 -12.68 0.27 -15.53
CA HIS A 143 -12.27 0.38 -14.12
C HIS A 143 -11.09 1.32 -13.89
N CYS A 144 -10.16 1.48 -14.84
CA CYS A 144 -8.98 2.31 -14.61
C CYS A 144 -9.33 3.78 -14.71
N THR A 145 -9.12 4.49 -13.61
CA THR A 145 -9.40 5.94 -13.50
C THR A 145 -8.13 6.76 -13.36
N GLN A 146 -7.04 6.15 -12.92
CA GLN A 146 -5.79 6.84 -12.61
C GLN A 146 -4.56 5.93 -12.76
N ILE A 147 -3.44 6.52 -13.14
CA ILE A 147 -2.10 5.93 -13.08
C ILE A 147 -1.29 6.70 -12.05
N TRP A 148 -0.65 5.97 -11.14
CA TRP A 148 0.24 6.52 -10.14
C TRP A 148 1.69 6.20 -10.51
N LEU A 149 2.51 7.23 -10.60
CA LEU A 149 3.96 7.09 -10.74
C LEU A 149 4.59 7.21 -9.34
N VAL A 150 5.40 6.24 -8.95
CA VAL A 150 6.05 6.26 -7.63
C VAL A 150 7.12 7.36 -7.60
N ASP A 151 6.95 8.35 -6.70
CA ASP A 151 7.94 9.40 -6.49
C ASP A 151 9.26 8.84 -5.98
N GLN A 152 10.37 9.37 -6.49
CA GLN A 152 11.73 8.87 -6.24
C GLN A 152 11.96 7.41 -6.68
N GLY A 153 11.03 6.85 -7.46
CA GLY A 153 11.13 5.51 -8.04
C GLY A 153 11.29 4.39 -7.01
N PHE A 154 11.91 3.30 -7.47
CA PHE A 154 12.17 2.13 -6.65
C PHE A 154 13.04 2.43 -5.42
N GLU A 155 14.10 3.24 -5.57
CA GLU A 155 15.07 3.49 -4.50
C GLU A 155 14.44 4.24 -3.33
N GLY A 156 13.63 5.27 -3.63
CA GLY A 156 12.89 6.01 -2.60
C GLY A 156 11.92 5.10 -1.84
N PHE A 157 11.20 4.25 -2.58
CA PHE A 157 10.27 3.29 -1.97
C PHE A 157 10.99 2.24 -1.11
N ALA A 158 12.04 1.60 -1.66
CA ALA A 158 12.82 0.55 -0.99
C ALA A 158 13.53 1.06 0.26
N LYS A 159 14.04 2.30 0.23
CA LYS A 159 14.65 2.94 1.41
C LYS A 159 13.64 3.14 2.54
N ARG A 160 12.39 3.51 2.21
CA ARG A 160 11.35 3.80 3.21
C ARG A 160 10.66 2.53 3.72
N PHE A 161 10.38 1.58 2.82
CA PHE A 161 9.65 0.34 3.10
C PHE A 161 10.46 -0.89 2.66
N PRO A 162 11.63 -1.16 3.27
CA PRO A 162 12.49 -2.28 2.86
C PRO A 162 11.82 -3.65 3.01
N HIS A 163 10.87 -3.78 3.94
CA HIS A 163 10.07 -5.00 4.15
C HIS A 163 9.05 -5.28 3.05
N MET A 164 8.83 -4.33 2.13
CA MET A 164 7.98 -4.51 0.96
C MET A 164 8.77 -4.90 -0.28
N ILE A 165 10.08 -5.13 -0.17
CA ILE A 165 10.95 -5.47 -1.29
C ILE A 165 11.20 -6.97 -1.35
N PHE A 166 10.75 -7.59 -2.45
CA PHE A 166 10.80 -9.03 -2.68
C PHE A 166 11.91 -9.39 -3.66
N GLN A 167 12.55 -10.52 -3.41
CA GLN A 167 13.51 -11.14 -4.32
C GLN A 167 12.91 -12.45 -4.80
N SER A 168 12.99 -12.71 -6.11
CA SER A 168 12.30 -13.83 -6.77
C SER A 168 12.61 -15.21 -6.18
N ASP A 169 13.77 -15.37 -5.54
CA ASP A 169 14.25 -16.65 -4.99
C ASP A 169 13.99 -16.84 -3.48
N THR A 170 13.34 -15.87 -2.83
CA THR A 170 13.17 -15.90 -1.36
C THR A 170 11.72 -16.18 -0.96
N ALA A 171 11.51 -17.22 -0.15
CA ALA A 171 10.25 -17.46 0.55
C ALA A 171 10.06 -16.37 1.61
N GLN A 172 9.47 -15.24 1.22
CA GLN A 172 9.21 -14.12 2.11
C GLN A 172 7.82 -14.21 2.75
N VAL A 173 7.74 -13.71 3.98
CA VAL A 173 6.49 -13.63 4.72
C VAL A 173 5.64 -12.53 4.10
N ALA A 174 4.50 -12.89 3.52
CA ALA A 174 3.51 -11.90 3.11
C ALA A 174 3.10 -11.06 4.33
N ILE A 175 3.35 -9.76 4.29
CA ILE A 175 2.98 -8.85 5.38
C ILE A 175 1.54 -8.40 5.12
N PRO A 176 0.55 -8.81 5.94
CA PRO A 176 -0.84 -8.41 5.73
C PRO A 176 -0.99 -6.88 5.82
N PRO A 177 -2.09 -6.32 5.29
CA PRO A 177 -2.25 -4.87 5.20
C PRO A 177 -2.27 -4.23 6.59
N VAL A 178 -1.23 -3.43 6.83
CA VAL A 178 -1.10 -2.45 7.91
C VAL A 178 -1.03 -1.09 7.24
N TYR A 179 -1.73 -0.10 7.77
CA TYR A 179 -1.71 1.25 7.20
C TYR A 179 -0.56 2.05 7.81
N CYS A 180 0.29 2.66 6.98
CA CYS A 180 1.29 3.62 7.42
C CYS A 180 0.62 4.99 7.54
N CYS A 181 0.20 5.35 8.76
CA CYS A 181 -0.37 6.66 9.07
C CYS A 181 0.71 7.73 8.99
N GLU A 182 1.85 7.47 9.65
CA GLU A 182 3.08 8.25 9.59
C GLU A 182 4.29 7.29 9.53
N ASP A 183 5.48 7.80 9.23
CA ASP A 183 6.71 6.98 9.08
C ASP A 183 7.06 6.15 10.33
N PHE A 184 6.54 6.55 11.48
CA PHE A 184 6.70 5.88 12.76
C PHE A 184 5.38 5.31 13.31
N LEU A 185 4.24 5.50 12.65
CA LEU A 185 2.93 5.08 13.18
C LEU A 185 2.19 4.19 12.18
N TYR A 186 2.03 2.94 12.56
CA TYR A 186 1.40 1.89 11.77
C TYR A 186 0.09 1.46 12.43
N LEU A 187 -1.00 1.46 11.66
CA LEU A 187 -2.33 1.07 12.11
C LEU A 187 -2.67 -0.32 11.58
N GLY A 188 -2.68 -1.31 12.47
CA GLY A 188 -3.00 -2.68 12.10
C GLY A 188 -4.49 -3.02 12.22
N SER A 189 -4.88 -4.08 11.51
CA SER A 189 -6.27 -4.57 11.46
C SER A 189 -6.40 -5.91 12.19
N ARG A 190 -7.62 -6.36 12.51
CA ARG A 190 -7.86 -7.69 13.13
C ARG A 190 -7.28 -8.86 12.32
N ALA A 191 -7.17 -8.70 11.00
CA ALA A 191 -6.62 -9.70 10.09
C ALA A 191 -5.08 -9.76 10.16
N PHE A 192 -4.43 -8.66 10.55
CA PHE A 192 -2.99 -8.63 10.77
C PHE A 192 -2.64 -9.40 12.05
N LYS A 193 -1.89 -10.48 11.90
CA LYS A 193 -1.33 -11.28 12.99
C LYS A 193 0.16 -10.97 13.07
N PRO A 194 0.60 -10.07 13.98
CA PRO A 194 2.02 -9.73 14.08
C PRO A 194 2.80 -10.97 14.51
N THR A 195 3.93 -11.23 13.87
CA THR A 195 4.94 -12.18 14.35
C THR A 195 6.23 -11.42 14.60
N PRO A 196 7.14 -11.90 15.46
CA PRO A 196 8.42 -11.23 15.68
C PRO A 196 9.19 -10.96 14.39
N ALA A 197 9.20 -11.91 13.45
CA ALA A 197 9.85 -11.75 12.15
C ALA A 197 9.27 -10.59 11.33
N VAL A 198 7.93 -10.50 11.26
CA VAL A 198 7.25 -9.41 10.55
C VAL A 198 7.47 -8.06 11.22
N LEU A 199 7.37 -8.01 12.55
CA LEU A 199 7.59 -6.78 13.33
C LEU A 199 9.02 -6.26 13.14
N THR A 200 10.02 -7.14 13.23
CA THR A 200 11.43 -6.80 12.99
C THR A 200 11.66 -6.32 11.55
N ALA A 201 11.09 -7.00 10.55
CA ALA A 201 11.21 -6.58 9.16
C ALA A 201 10.61 -5.17 8.93
N MET A 202 9.46 -4.89 9.54
CA MET A 202 8.82 -3.57 9.51
C MET A 202 9.59 -2.50 10.32
N GLY A 203 10.58 -2.90 11.13
CA GLY A 203 11.30 -2.02 12.03
C GLY A 203 10.45 -1.54 13.21
N ILE A 204 9.37 -2.25 13.55
CA ILE A 204 8.52 -1.92 14.70
C ILE A 204 9.34 -2.14 15.97
N THR A 205 9.33 -1.15 16.86
CA THR A 205 10.01 -1.23 18.17
C THR A 205 9.01 -1.13 19.32
N HIS A 206 7.85 -0.51 19.08
CA HIS A 206 6.84 -0.26 20.10
C HIS A 206 5.47 -0.75 19.63
N ILE A 207 4.66 -1.30 20.53
CA ILE A 207 3.38 -1.91 20.18
C ILE A 207 2.31 -1.49 21.18
N ILE A 208 1.19 -1.00 20.67
CA ILE A 208 -0.03 -0.73 21.43
C ILE A 208 -1.06 -1.81 21.08
N ALA A 209 -1.46 -2.62 22.06
CA ALA A 209 -2.36 -3.76 21.81
C ALA A 209 -3.39 -3.95 22.94
N ALA A 210 -4.48 -4.64 22.59
CA ALA A 210 -5.47 -5.12 23.55
C ALA A 210 -5.08 -6.51 24.08
N ASP A 211 -5.71 -6.93 25.17
CA ASP A 211 -5.44 -8.19 25.90
C ASP A 211 -5.46 -9.47 25.07
N GLU A 212 -6.23 -9.47 23.99
CA GLU A 212 -6.46 -10.66 23.15
C GLU A 212 -5.37 -10.85 22.08
N ALA A 213 -4.32 -10.03 22.06
CA ALA A 213 -3.22 -10.19 21.12
C ALA A 213 -2.35 -11.38 21.52
N ALA A 214 -2.20 -12.37 20.64
CA ALA A 214 -1.48 -13.63 20.87
C ALA A 214 0.00 -13.52 21.32
N PHE A 215 0.54 -12.30 21.41
CA PHE A 215 1.92 -11.99 21.79
C PHE A 215 2.04 -11.15 23.07
N THR A 216 0.94 -10.84 23.78
CA THR A 216 1.03 -10.16 25.08
C THR A 216 1.41 -11.14 26.19
N PRO A 217 2.50 -10.88 26.94
CA PRO A 217 2.74 -11.57 28.21
C PRO A 217 1.49 -11.47 29.10
N GLN A 218 1.17 -12.53 29.83
CA GLN A 218 -0.07 -12.64 30.61
C GLN A 218 -0.14 -11.67 31.81
N SER A 219 1.01 -11.14 32.23
CA SER A 219 1.14 -10.07 33.21
C SER A 219 1.32 -8.73 32.51
N PHE A 220 1.06 -7.63 33.21
CA PHE A 220 1.30 -6.23 32.80
C PHE A 220 0.07 -5.50 32.27
N ILE A 221 -0.43 -4.62 33.14
CA ILE A 221 -1.37 -3.53 32.90
C ILE A 221 -0.64 -2.25 33.39
N ASP A 222 -0.91 -1.11 32.75
CA ASP A 222 -0.59 0.30 33.11
C ASP A 222 0.80 0.91 32.85
N ALA A 223 1.84 0.16 32.46
CA ALA A 223 3.15 0.75 32.14
C ALA A 223 3.84 0.10 30.92
N PRO A 224 4.58 0.88 30.09
CA PRO A 224 5.42 0.35 29.03
C PRO A 224 6.38 -0.73 29.54
N THR A 225 6.41 -1.89 28.87
CA THR A 225 7.29 -3.02 29.26
C THR A 225 8.01 -3.57 28.04
N THR A 226 9.32 -3.84 28.18
CA THR A 226 10.13 -4.45 27.12
C THR A 226 10.08 -5.98 27.20
N THR A 227 9.76 -6.63 26.08
CA THR A 227 9.80 -8.10 25.95
C THR A 227 11.22 -8.63 25.83
N GLU A 228 11.38 -9.95 26.00
CA GLU A 228 12.66 -10.64 25.74
C GLU A 228 13.18 -10.44 24.32
N LEU A 229 12.28 -10.13 23.37
CA LEU A 229 12.58 -9.85 21.97
C LEU A 229 12.92 -8.37 21.71
N GLY A 230 12.94 -7.52 22.74
CA GLY A 230 13.33 -6.12 22.64
C GLY A 230 12.22 -5.15 22.21
N PHE A 231 10.99 -5.62 21.98
CA PHE A 231 9.86 -4.72 21.69
C PHE A 231 9.28 -4.15 22.99
N CYS A 232 8.96 -2.86 23.00
CA CYS A 232 8.28 -2.19 24.09
C CYS A 232 6.76 -2.19 23.87
N TYR A 233 5.99 -2.60 24.88
CA TYR A 233 4.55 -2.77 24.78
C TYR A 233 3.79 -1.84 25.72
N LEU A 234 2.74 -1.21 25.21
CA LEU A 234 1.70 -0.56 25.99
C LEU A 234 0.38 -1.31 25.79
N ARG A 235 -0.14 -1.89 26.86
CA ARG A 235 -1.45 -2.56 26.85
C ARG A 235 -2.55 -1.54 27.06
N CYS A 236 -3.58 -1.59 26.22
CA CYS A 236 -4.80 -0.79 26.40
C CYS A 236 -6.01 -1.73 26.44
N ASN A 237 -6.43 -2.08 27.65
CA ASN A 237 -7.60 -2.93 27.85
C ASN A 237 -8.87 -2.09 28.03
N VAL A 238 -9.23 -1.36 26.98
CA VAL A 238 -10.45 -0.54 26.98
C VAL A 238 -11.55 -1.26 26.21
N PRO A 239 -12.74 -1.46 26.81
CA PRO A 239 -13.89 -2.02 26.12
C PRO A 239 -14.29 -1.22 24.87
N ASP A 240 -14.71 -1.93 23.82
CA ASP A 240 -15.17 -1.33 22.57
C ASP A 240 -16.67 -1.00 22.66
N ARG A 241 -17.04 -0.06 23.56
CA ARG A 241 -18.42 0.36 23.77
C ARG A 241 -18.51 1.88 23.80
N ASN A 242 -19.56 2.44 23.21
CA ASN A 242 -19.73 3.90 23.09
C ASN A 242 -19.78 4.66 24.43
N ASP A 243 -20.12 3.97 25.52
CA ASP A 243 -20.18 4.52 26.88
C ASP A 243 -18.86 4.42 27.65
N THR A 244 -17.82 3.84 27.05
CA THR A 244 -16.50 3.71 27.68
C THR A 244 -15.72 5.01 27.55
N ASP A 245 -15.21 5.53 28.66
CA ASP A 245 -14.33 6.70 28.67
C ASP A 245 -12.94 6.33 28.13
N MET A 246 -12.57 6.91 26.98
CA MET A 246 -11.29 6.70 26.32
C MET A 246 -10.21 7.70 26.74
N GLY A 247 -10.54 8.72 27.56
CA GLY A 247 -9.67 9.86 27.86
C GLY A 247 -8.27 9.46 28.34
N ALA A 248 -8.19 8.66 29.41
CA ALA A 248 -6.92 8.19 29.96
C ALA A 248 -6.14 7.28 28.99
N CYS A 249 -6.85 6.51 28.16
CA CYS A 249 -6.23 5.67 27.14
C CYS A 249 -5.59 6.52 26.04
N TRP A 250 -6.28 7.56 25.58
CA TRP A 250 -5.70 8.52 24.65
C TRP A 250 -4.47 9.19 25.25
N ASP A 251 -4.55 9.72 26.47
CA ASP A 251 -3.40 10.38 27.12
C ASP A 251 -2.15 9.49 27.15
N ALA A 252 -2.31 8.25 27.62
CA ALA A 252 -1.20 7.29 27.70
C ALA A 252 -0.68 6.89 26.31
N THR A 253 -1.56 6.62 25.35
CA THR A 253 -1.16 6.15 24.02
C THR A 253 -0.55 7.26 23.17
N THR A 254 -1.07 8.49 23.24
CA THR A 254 -0.51 9.63 22.50
C THR A 254 0.87 9.98 23.03
N GLN A 255 1.06 9.96 24.35
CA GLN A 255 2.37 10.18 24.96
C GLN A 255 3.36 9.10 24.52
N PHE A 256 2.97 7.82 24.60
CA PHE A 256 3.80 6.71 24.17
C PHE A 256 4.20 6.78 22.69
N ILE A 257 3.28 7.21 21.81
CA ILE A 257 3.59 7.42 20.39
C ILE A 257 4.58 8.58 20.20
N GLN A 258 4.38 9.71 20.90
CA GLN A 258 5.26 10.87 20.81
C GLN A 258 6.68 10.54 21.30
N ASP A 259 6.81 9.90 22.46
CA ASP A 259 8.10 9.50 23.03
C ASP A 259 8.83 8.54 22.10
N THR A 260 8.09 7.58 21.53
CA THR A 260 8.65 6.64 20.55
C THR A 260 9.17 7.35 19.30
N ALA A 261 8.38 8.30 18.76
CA ALA A 261 8.76 9.06 17.58
C ALA A 261 10.02 9.91 17.83
N GLN A 262 10.11 10.55 19.00
CA GLN A 262 11.30 11.32 19.42
C GLN A 262 12.54 10.44 19.57
N ALA A 263 12.37 9.21 20.03
CA ALA A 263 13.45 8.22 20.12
C ALA A 263 13.82 7.57 18.76
N GLY A 264 13.15 7.94 17.66
CA GLY A 264 13.37 7.34 16.34
C GLY A 264 12.81 5.93 16.18
N GLY A 265 11.94 5.50 17.09
CA GLY A 265 11.27 4.20 17.03
C GLY A 265 10.05 4.19 16.10
N ARG A 266 9.42 3.01 15.96
CA ARG A 266 8.18 2.82 15.19
C ARG A 266 7.15 2.08 16.02
N VAL A 267 5.91 2.55 15.96
CA VAL A 267 4.76 2.07 16.72
C VAL A 267 3.81 1.28 15.82
N LEU A 268 3.41 0.09 16.26
CA LEU A 268 2.24 -0.62 15.74
C LEU A 268 1.05 -0.43 16.70
N LEU A 269 -0.07 0.09 16.18
CA LEU A 269 -1.32 0.30 16.89
C LEU A 269 -2.38 -0.74 16.50
N GLN A 270 -2.70 -1.64 17.42
CA GLN A 270 -3.45 -2.89 17.18
C GLN A 270 -4.56 -3.12 18.23
N LEU A 271 -5.45 -2.14 18.42
CA LEU A 271 -6.68 -2.24 19.25
C LEU A 271 -7.92 -2.61 18.41
N HIS A 272 -7.77 -3.53 17.45
CA HIS A 272 -8.81 -3.98 16.50
C HIS A 272 -9.14 -3.05 15.29
N GLY A 273 -8.37 -1.98 15.07
CA GLY A 273 -8.20 -1.30 13.78
C GLY A 273 -9.31 -0.34 13.30
N ARG A 274 -10.57 -0.55 13.68
CA ARG A 274 -11.71 0.26 13.17
C ARG A 274 -12.21 1.35 14.10
N SER A 275 -12.32 1.04 15.39
CA SER A 275 -12.92 1.90 16.42
C SER A 275 -11.83 2.48 17.32
N ARG A 276 -11.35 1.68 18.29
CA ARG A 276 -10.34 2.08 19.28
C ARG A 276 -9.03 2.53 18.65
N SER A 277 -8.41 1.72 17.78
CA SER A 277 -7.14 2.12 17.13
C SER A 277 -7.30 3.41 16.33
N ALA A 278 -8.40 3.58 15.62
CA ALA A 278 -8.65 4.78 14.83
C ALA A 278 -8.83 6.00 15.75
N SER A 279 -9.57 5.87 16.86
CA SER A 279 -9.73 6.94 17.85
C SER A 279 -8.39 7.37 18.47
N VAL A 280 -7.49 6.43 18.77
CA VAL A 280 -6.13 6.72 19.27
C VAL A 280 -5.31 7.48 18.23
N ALA A 281 -5.35 7.06 16.96
CA ALA A 281 -4.66 7.78 15.89
C ALA A 281 -5.20 9.21 15.70
N ILE A 282 -6.52 9.40 15.80
CA ILE A 282 -7.16 10.73 15.75
C ILE A 282 -6.74 11.57 16.94
N ALA A 283 -6.77 11.03 18.17
CA ALA A 283 -6.32 11.73 19.37
C ALA A 283 -4.84 12.14 19.26
N PHE A 284 -3.97 11.26 18.74
CA PHE A 284 -2.57 11.56 18.47
C PHE A 284 -2.42 12.76 17.53
N TYR A 285 -3.18 12.80 16.42
CA TYR A 285 -3.15 13.94 15.52
C TYR A 285 -3.66 15.24 16.15
N MET A 286 -4.65 15.16 17.04
CA MET A 286 -5.13 16.32 17.76
C MET A 286 -4.07 16.88 18.74
N ASP A 287 -3.41 15.98 19.47
CA ASP A 287 -2.49 16.35 20.55
C ASP A 287 -1.08 16.68 20.04
N ALA A 288 -0.52 15.85 19.17
CA ALA A 288 0.84 16.00 18.64
C ALA A 288 0.94 17.01 17.49
N MET A 289 -0.11 17.14 16.67
CA MET A 289 -0.09 17.99 15.48
C MET A 289 -1.01 19.21 15.59
N GLY A 290 -1.69 19.38 16.72
CA GLY A 290 -2.54 20.53 16.97
C GLY A 290 -3.77 20.62 16.05
N LEU A 291 -4.21 19.51 15.47
CA LEU A 291 -5.37 19.48 14.57
C LEU A 291 -6.69 19.52 15.34
N GLY A 292 -7.74 20.06 14.72
CA GLY A 292 -9.12 19.87 15.20
C GLY A 292 -9.60 18.44 14.96
N CYS A 293 -10.60 17.96 15.72
CA CYS A 293 -11.15 16.60 15.59
C CYS A 293 -11.55 16.24 14.15
N ARG A 294 -12.17 17.18 13.42
CA ARG A 294 -12.56 16.99 12.01
C ARG A 294 -11.36 16.83 11.09
N GLU A 295 -10.32 17.65 11.28
CA GLU A 295 -9.10 17.62 10.46
C GLU A 295 -8.27 16.37 10.74
N ALA A 296 -8.14 15.98 12.01
CA ALA A 296 -7.49 14.75 12.43
C ALA A 296 -8.20 13.50 11.86
N THR A 297 -9.53 13.50 11.89
CA THR A 297 -10.34 12.41 11.27
C THR A 297 -10.13 12.38 9.76
N ALA A 298 -10.16 13.54 9.08
CA ALA A 298 -9.93 13.61 7.64
C ALA A 298 -8.52 13.12 7.26
N ARG A 299 -7.49 13.47 8.06
CA ARG A 299 -6.12 12.99 7.87
C ARG A 299 -6.02 11.47 7.99
N LEU A 300 -6.67 10.87 8.98
CA LEU A 300 -6.70 9.41 9.10
C LEU A 300 -7.40 8.74 7.91
N LEU A 301 -8.52 9.30 7.45
CA LEU A 301 -9.29 8.74 6.33
C LEU A 301 -8.58 8.83 4.96
N GLN A 302 -7.64 9.77 4.80
CA GLN A 302 -6.78 9.82 3.61
C GLN A 302 -5.93 8.54 3.50
N VAL A 303 -5.52 7.97 4.63
CA VAL A 303 -4.70 6.76 4.71
C VAL A 303 -5.56 5.51 4.81
N CYS A 304 -6.52 5.48 5.74
CA CYS A 304 -7.34 4.31 6.05
C CYS A 304 -8.81 4.58 5.74
N LYS A 305 -9.21 4.35 4.48
CA LYS A 305 -10.59 4.56 4.00
C LYS A 305 -11.63 3.61 4.61
N LYS A 306 -11.19 2.55 5.31
CA LYS A 306 -12.06 1.53 5.93
C LYS A 306 -12.40 1.83 7.41
N VAL A 307 -11.94 2.96 7.95
CA VAL A 307 -12.33 3.39 9.30
C VAL A 307 -13.82 3.76 9.30
N ASP A 308 -14.55 3.24 10.27
CA ASP A 308 -15.93 3.63 10.54
C ASP A 308 -15.92 4.77 11.56
N VAL A 309 -16.08 6.00 11.07
CA VAL A 309 -15.97 7.22 11.88
C VAL A 309 -16.96 7.25 13.03
N GLU A 310 -18.17 6.70 12.85
CA GLU A 310 -19.21 6.68 13.89
C GLU A 310 -18.79 5.82 15.07
N MET A 311 -17.91 4.83 14.85
CA MET A 311 -17.36 3.99 15.91
C MET A 311 -16.11 4.59 16.59
N THR A 312 -15.60 5.75 16.15
CA THR A 312 -14.32 6.29 16.67
C THR A 312 -14.47 7.19 17.90
N PHE A 313 -15.54 7.04 18.69
CA PHE A 313 -15.78 7.86 19.89
C PHE A 313 -15.78 9.37 19.60
N GLN A 314 -16.36 9.78 18.45
CA GLN A 314 -16.29 11.14 17.93
C GLN A 314 -16.79 12.20 18.92
N ASP A 315 -17.84 11.92 19.69
CA ASP A 315 -18.35 12.88 20.67
C ASP A 315 -17.37 13.11 21.84
N GLN A 316 -16.68 12.06 22.28
CA GLN A 316 -15.63 12.20 23.29
C GLN A 316 -14.42 12.94 22.71
N LEU A 317 -14.01 12.63 21.46
CA LEU A 317 -12.91 13.33 20.79
C LEU A 317 -13.20 14.82 20.58
N ARG A 318 -14.41 15.20 20.16
CA ARG A 318 -14.82 16.62 20.01
C ARG A 318 -14.76 17.39 21.32
N ASN A 319 -15.04 16.72 22.44
CA ASN A 319 -15.05 17.31 23.78
C ASN A 319 -13.72 17.15 24.52
N ARG A 320 -12.74 16.47 23.92
CA ARG A 320 -11.41 16.25 24.51
C ARG A 320 -10.73 17.61 24.71
N ARG A 321 -10.35 17.88 25.96
CA ARG A 321 -9.49 19.02 26.27
C ARG A 321 -8.07 18.64 25.88
N ARG A 322 -7.39 19.49 25.11
CA ARG A 322 -5.98 19.28 24.82
C ARG A 322 -5.21 19.28 26.14
N PRO A 323 -4.35 18.28 26.40
CA PRO A 323 -3.39 18.41 27.47
C PRO A 323 -2.54 19.65 27.21
N ALA A 324 -2.25 20.43 28.26
CA ALA A 324 -1.34 21.56 28.12
C ALA A 324 -0.01 21.01 27.60
N LEU A 325 0.44 21.49 26.43
CA LEU A 325 1.76 21.15 25.89
C LEU A 325 2.78 21.42 26.98
N VAL A 326 3.35 20.36 27.55
CA VAL A 326 4.51 20.48 28.43
C VAL A 326 5.68 20.79 27.51
N MET A 327 6.00 22.09 27.38
CA MET A 327 7.21 22.58 26.72
C MET A 327 8.45 22.18 27.49
#